data_AF-A0A7X7MQA7-F1
#
_entry.id   AF-A0A7X7MQA7-F1
#
_cell.length_a   1.000
_cell.length_b   1.000
_cell.length_c   1.000
_cell.angle_alpha   90.00
_cell.angle_beta   90.00
_cell.angle_gamma   90.00
#
_symmetry.space_group_name_H-M   'P 1'
#
loop_
_entity.id
_entity.type
_entity.pdbx_description
1 polymer ?
#
loop_
_entity_poly.entity_id
_entity_poly.type
_entity_poly.pdbx_seq_one_letter_code
_entity_poly.pdbx_strand_id
1 'polypeptide(L)'
;MEKPKPSFSSTTVPVTLSNGDITFYCPNCSCKLIVTERAAGKQIACRKCNAQVTVPGKVIPPDPAGRQTVNLTFRQDAQASLSDLLKRVREGDMAAVKAVLAFGPNAVPAVIEELENSFDEPKENRAADCMADILVKIGVASVKPLISKLGKSRRAYYALGRIGSEEALEALIRELTSVNWRRVEAACIGLGLTENPNAAYVIAHLENTRKTTRVGEVFAAAGSAMTALQRRLATRM
;
A
#
# COMPACT_ATOMS: atom_id res chain seq x y z
N MET A 1 4.80 -23.99 -68.57
CA MET A 1 4.97 -24.44 -67.17
C MET A 1 6.41 -24.10 -66.84
N GLU A 2 6.78 -23.22 -65.91
CA GLU A 2 6.33 -22.98 -64.54
C GLU A 2 6.48 -21.49 -64.16
N LYS A 3 5.60 -20.99 -63.27
CA LYS A 3 5.77 -19.68 -62.59
C LYS A 3 6.72 -19.85 -61.40
N PRO A 4 7.67 -18.94 -61.16
CA PRO A 4 8.44 -18.95 -59.91
C PRO A 4 7.55 -18.51 -58.74
N LYS A 5 7.53 -19.34 -57.68
CA LYS A 5 6.84 -19.10 -56.41
C LYS A 5 7.56 -17.97 -55.65
N PRO A 6 6.88 -16.93 -55.15
CA PRO A 6 7.47 -16.06 -54.15
C PRO A 6 7.35 -16.72 -52.77
N SER A 7 8.51 -17.02 -52.19
CA SER A 7 8.71 -17.41 -50.80
C SER A 7 8.24 -16.29 -49.86
N PHE A 8 7.20 -16.55 -49.06
CA PHE A 8 6.81 -15.65 -47.98
C PHE A 8 7.71 -15.91 -46.77
N SER A 9 8.76 -15.09 -46.61
CA SER A 9 9.44 -14.95 -45.34
C SER A 9 8.48 -14.30 -44.35
N SER A 10 8.17 -15.01 -43.27
CA SER A 10 7.35 -14.50 -42.17
C SER A 10 8.18 -13.49 -41.36
N THR A 11 8.23 -12.25 -41.83
CA THR A 11 8.77 -11.12 -41.07
C THR A 11 7.75 -10.73 -40.01
N THR A 12 7.94 -11.22 -38.78
CA THR A 12 7.19 -10.77 -37.61
C THR A 12 7.58 -9.32 -37.31
N VAL A 13 6.70 -8.38 -37.65
CA VAL A 13 6.88 -6.94 -37.37
C VAL A 13 6.33 -6.65 -35.96
N PRO A 14 7.05 -5.89 -35.11
CA PRO A 14 6.59 -5.55 -33.77
C PRO A 14 5.38 -4.62 -33.81
N VAL A 15 4.30 -4.99 -33.11
CA VAL A 15 3.08 -4.19 -32.95
C VAL A 15 3.11 -3.56 -31.55
N THR A 16 3.15 -2.24 -31.47
CA THR A 16 2.98 -1.50 -30.21
C THR A 16 1.50 -1.24 -29.99
N LEU A 17 0.93 -1.80 -28.93
CA LEU A 17 -0.44 -1.56 -28.47
C LEU A 17 -0.44 -0.41 -27.46
N SER A 18 -0.92 0.76 -27.87
CA SER A 18 -1.21 1.87 -26.97
C SER A 18 -2.67 2.27 -27.20
N ASN A 19 -3.52 2.03 -26.21
CA ASN A 19 -4.93 2.46 -26.15
C ASN A 19 -5.84 2.04 -27.32
N GLY A 20 -5.96 0.73 -27.58
CA GLY A 20 -7.01 0.18 -28.45
C GLY A 20 -6.80 0.28 -29.97
N ASP A 21 -5.70 0.90 -30.40
CA ASP A 21 -5.32 1.02 -31.81
C ASP A 21 -4.19 0.04 -32.17
N ILE A 22 -4.37 -0.69 -33.28
CA ILE A 22 -3.38 -1.57 -33.90
C ILE A 22 -2.54 -0.75 -34.86
N THR A 23 -1.23 -0.71 -34.62
CA THR A 23 -0.26 -0.06 -35.49
C THR A 23 0.59 -1.09 -36.23
N PHE A 24 0.59 -1.06 -37.56
CA PHE A 24 1.39 -1.96 -38.38
C PHE A 24 1.83 -1.28 -39.68
N TYR A 25 2.82 -1.86 -40.35
CA TYR A 25 3.37 -1.30 -41.59
C TYR A 25 2.83 -2.04 -42.81
N CYS A 26 2.45 -1.31 -43.85
CA CYS A 26 2.02 -1.89 -45.11
C CYS A 26 3.19 -2.67 -45.76
N PRO A 27 3.01 -3.93 -46.16
CA PRO A 27 4.08 -4.73 -46.77
C PRO A 27 4.48 -4.24 -48.17
N ASN A 28 3.64 -3.46 -48.85
CA ASN A 28 3.90 -2.99 -50.22
C ASN A 28 4.59 -1.62 -50.28
N CYS A 29 4.35 -0.73 -49.31
CA CYS A 29 4.87 0.64 -49.35
C CYS A 29 5.54 1.08 -48.05
N SER A 30 5.63 0.20 -47.05
CA SER A 30 6.20 0.46 -45.71
C SER A 30 5.57 1.64 -44.96
N CYS A 31 4.37 2.08 -45.34
CA CYS A 31 3.64 3.10 -44.61
C CYS A 31 3.05 2.57 -43.31
N LYS A 32 3.18 3.36 -42.24
CA LYS A 32 2.54 3.10 -40.95
C LYS A 32 1.03 3.30 -41.08
N LEU A 33 0.28 2.26 -40.78
CA LEU A 33 -1.18 2.26 -40.68
C LEU A 33 -1.55 2.14 -39.21
N ILE A 34 -2.49 2.98 -38.78
CA ILE A 34 -3.06 2.98 -37.43
C ILE A 34 -4.54 2.69 -37.62
N VAL A 35 -5.03 1.59 -37.05
CA VAL A 35 -6.39 1.11 -37.26
C VAL A 35 -6.95 0.66 -35.93
N THR A 36 -8.22 0.93 -35.68
CA THR A 36 -8.89 0.49 -34.46
C THR A 36 -8.95 -1.05 -34.41
N GLU A 37 -8.97 -1.62 -33.21
CA GLU A 37 -9.04 -3.08 -33.00
C GLU A 37 -10.22 -3.75 -33.72
N ARG A 38 -11.31 -3.02 -34.00
CA ARG A 38 -12.49 -3.52 -34.74
C ARG A 38 -12.22 -3.91 -36.19
N ALA A 39 -11.08 -3.47 -36.74
CA ALA A 39 -10.64 -3.82 -38.10
C ALA A 39 -9.68 -5.02 -38.14
N ALA A 40 -9.35 -5.61 -36.98
CA ALA A 40 -8.56 -6.84 -36.92
C ALA A 40 -9.16 -7.93 -37.81
N GLY A 41 -8.33 -8.55 -38.67
CA GLY A 41 -8.76 -9.58 -39.62
C GLY A 41 -9.52 -9.09 -40.86
N LYS A 42 -9.79 -7.78 -41.00
CA LYS A 42 -10.37 -7.20 -42.23
C LYS A 42 -9.29 -6.67 -43.17
N GLN A 43 -9.62 -6.63 -44.46
CA GLN A 43 -8.77 -6.00 -45.47
C GLN A 43 -9.08 -4.51 -45.54
N ILE A 44 -8.05 -3.68 -45.42
CA ILE A 44 -8.16 -2.22 -45.55
C ILE A 44 -7.28 -1.76 -46.72
N ALA A 45 -7.72 -0.72 -47.43
CA ALA A 45 -6.90 -0.11 -48.47
C ALA A 45 -5.82 0.79 -47.83
N CYS A 46 -4.57 0.60 -48.22
CA CYS A 46 -3.49 1.48 -47.81
C CYS A 46 -3.65 2.86 -48.46
N ARG A 47 -3.62 3.94 -47.67
CA ARG A 47 -3.80 5.32 -48.17
C ARG A 47 -2.74 5.80 -49.17
N LYS A 48 -1.56 5.15 -49.23
CA LYS A 48 -0.45 5.58 -50.10
C LYS A 48 -0.33 4.78 -51.39
N CYS A 49 -0.64 3.48 -51.38
CA CYS A 49 -0.49 2.62 -52.55
C CYS A 49 -1.80 1.99 -53.03
N ASN A 50 -2.93 2.28 -52.36
CA ASN A 50 -4.25 1.68 -52.60
C ASN A 50 -4.31 0.14 -52.60
N ALA A 51 -3.22 -0.54 -52.24
CA ALA A 51 -3.19 -1.99 -52.11
C ALA A 51 -4.04 -2.42 -50.90
N GLN A 52 -4.75 -3.54 -51.04
CA GLN A 52 -5.50 -4.15 -49.95
C GLN A 52 -4.53 -4.85 -49.00
N VAL A 53 -4.52 -4.44 -47.73
CA VAL A 53 -3.65 -4.98 -46.69
C VAL A 53 -4.51 -5.58 -45.60
N THR A 54 -4.22 -6.82 -45.22
CA THR A 54 -4.90 -7.51 -44.12
C THR A 54 -4.38 -6.99 -42.79
N VAL A 55 -5.27 -6.50 -41.92
CA VAL A 55 -4.92 -6.12 -40.55
C VAL A 55 -4.59 -7.38 -39.75
N PRO A 56 -3.40 -7.51 -39.15
CA PRO A 56 -3.06 -8.67 -38.33
C PRO A 56 -4.05 -8.82 -37.17
N GLY A 57 -4.81 -9.92 -37.17
CA GLY A 57 -5.74 -10.23 -36.09
C GLY A 57 -5.02 -10.91 -34.94
N LYS A 58 -5.32 -10.51 -33.71
CA LYS A 58 -4.95 -11.30 -32.52
C LYS A 58 -5.84 -12.54 -32.48
N VAL A 59 -5.28 -13.71 -32.80
CA VAL A 59 -5.90 -14.99 -32.41
C VAL A 59 -5.45 -15.27 -30.98
N ILE A 60 -6.33 -15.03 -30.01
CA ILE A 60 -6.18 -15.65 -28.68
C ILE A 60 -7.01 -16.94 -28.75
N PRO A 61 -6.42 -18.14 -28.68
CA PRO A 61 -7.20 -19.37 -28.60
C PRO A 61 -8.03 -19.36 -27.30
N PRO A 62 -9.31 -19.80 -27.32
CA PRO A 62 -10.08 -19.93 -26.10
C PRO A 62 -9.47 -21.06 -25.26
N ASP A 63 -9.05 -20.71 -24.04
CA ASP A 63 -8.52 -21.66 -23.06
C ASP A 63 -9.65 -22.64 -22.66
N PRO A 64 -9.46 -23.98 -22.76
CA PRO A 64 -10.54 -24.96 -22.58
C PRO A 64 -10.86 -25.26 -21.09
N ALA A 65 -10.52 -24.36 -20.17
CA ALA A 65 -10.72 -24.57 -18.75
C ALA A 65 -11.32 -23.33 -18.10
N GLY A 66 -12.66 -23.23 -18.16
CA GLY A 66 -13.60 -22.73 -17.15
C GLY A 66 -13.16 -21.76 -16.05
N ARG A 67 -12.19 -20.87 -16.30
CA ARG A 67 -11.86 -19.77 -15.41
C ARG A 67 -12.76 -18.62 -15.80
N GLN A 68 -13.76 -18.38 -14.95
CA GLN A 68 -14.49 -17.14 -14.95
C GLN A 68 -13.47 -16.00 -15.05
N THR A 69 -13.43 -15.34 -16.20
CA THR A 69 -12.93 -13.98 -16.27
C THR A 69 -13.87 -13.19 -15.39
N VAL A 70 -13.51 -13.05 -14.12
CA VAL A 70 -14.09 -12.02 -13.29
C VAL A 70 -13.67 -10.75 -14.02
N ASN A 71 -14.58 -10.20 -14.81
CA ASN A 71 -14.45 -8.86 -15.33
C ASN A 71 -14.25 -7.99 -14.10
N LEU A 72 -13.00 -7.69 -13.79
CA LEU A 72 -12.60 -6.52 -13.03
C LEU A 72 -12.88 -5.30 -13.91
N THR A 73 -14.11 -5.19 -14.44
CA THR A 73 -14.81 -3.92 -14.48
C THR A 73 -15.07 -3.56 -13.02
N PHE A 74 -13.97 -3.18 -12.36
CA PHE A 74 -13.96 -2.31 -11.21
C PHE A 74 -14.98 -1.23 -11.57
N ARG A 75 -16.14 -1.24 -10.91
CA ARG A 75 -17.19 -0.26 -11.15
C ARG A 75 -16.55 1.12 -10.98
N GLN A 76 -16.24 1.77 -12.09
CA GLN A 76 -15.69 3.13 -12.13
C GLN A 76 -16.76 4.16 -11.72
N ASP A 77 -17.97 3.73 -11.42
CA ASP A 77 -19.09 4.58 -11.00
C ASP A 77 -19.12 4.89 -9.50
N ALA A 78 -18.03 4.61 -8.75
CA ALA A 78 -17.88 5.06 -7.37
C ALA A 78 -16.42 5.18 -6.93
N GLN A 79 -15.54 5.81 -7.73
CA GLN A 79 -14.26 6.30 -7.19
C GLN A 79 -14.56 7.45 -6.22
N ALA A 80 -15.01 7.13 -5.01
CA ALA A 80 -14.71 7.99 -3.88
C ALA A 80 -13.19 8.12 -3.89
N SER A 81 -12.69 9.34 -4.04
CA SER A 81 -11.26 9.59 -3.92
C SER A 81 -10.81 9.02 -2.57
N LEU A 82 -9.59 8.49 -2.48
CA LEU A 82 -9.08 8.00 -1.19
C LEU A 82 -9.24 9.08 -0.10
N SER A 83 -9.05 10.35 -0.46
CA SER A 83 -9.36 11.52 0.36
C SER A 83 -10.81 11.59 0.87
N ASP A 84 -11.82 11.29 0.05
CA ASP A 84 -13.22 11.29 0.49
C ASP A 84 -13.51 10.14 1.46
N LEU A 85 -12.88 8.98 1.24
CA LEU A 85 -12.96 7.87 2.19
C LEU A 85 -12.34 8.25 3.52
N LEU A 86 -11.18 8.92 3.52
CA LEU A 86 -10.53 9.36 4.76
C LEU A 86 -11.35 10.40 5.53
N LYS A 87 -12.06 11.30 4.83
CA LYS A 87 -13.03 12.22 5.47
C LYS A 87 -14.16 11.45 6.16
N ARG A 88 -14.75 10.47 5.47
CA ARG A 88 -15.80 9.61 6.05
C ARG A 88 -15.29 8.77 7.22
N VAL A 89 -14.03 8.33 7.20
CA VAL A 89 -13.39 7.67 8.35
C VAL A 89 -13.34 8.61 9.57
N ARG A 90 -13.07 9.90 9.37
CA ARG A 90 -13.10 10.89 10.47
C ARG A 90 -14.50 11.08 11.05
N GLU A 91 -15.52 10.94 10.22
CA GLU A 91 -16.93 10.99 10.62
C GLU A 91 -17.40 9.69 11.31
N GLY A 92 -16.55 8.66 11.36
CA GLY A 92 -16.83 7.37 12.02
C GLY A 92 -17.49 6.33 11.13
N ASP A 93 -17.43 6.48 9.80
CA ASP A 93 -18.00 5.52 8.86
C ASP A 93 -17.16 4.24 8.74
N MET A 94 -17.67 3.16 9.32
CA MET A 94 -17.03 1.84 9.30
C MET A 94 -16.97 1.21 7.90
N ALA A 95 -17.86 1.59 6.97
CA ALA A 95 -17.77 1.14 5.59
C ALA A 95 -16.59 1.78 4.87
N ALA A 96 -16.31 3.06 5.16
CA ALA A 96 -15.14 3.75 4.63
C ALA A 96 -13.84 3.13 5.17
N VAL A 97 -13.78 2.74 6.46
CA VAL A 97 -12.63 2.02 7.04
C VAL A 97 -12.34 0.72 6.28
N LYS A 98 -13.37 -0.08 5.99
CA LYS A 98 -13.22 -1.33 5.22
C LYS A 98 -12.76 -1.06 3.79
N ALA A 99 -13.28 -0.02 3.15
CA ALA A 99 -12.86 0.38 1.82
C ALA A 99 -11.38 0.79 1.80
N VAL A 100 -10.93 1.61 2.76
CA VAL A 100 -9.51 2.01 2.90
C VAL A 100 -8.61 0.80 3.11
N LEU A 101 -9.01 -0.15 3.96
CA LEU A 101 -8.27 -1.40 4.16
C LEU A 101 -8.16 -2.25 2.89
N ALA A 102 -9.15 -2.22 2.00
CA ALA A 102 -9.12 -2.95 0.73
C ALA A 102 -8.06 -2.40 -0.25
N PHE A 103 -7.63 -1.13 -0.10
CA PHE A 103 -6.48 -0.60 -0.84
C PHE A 103 -5.13 -1.11 -0.30
N GLY A 104 -5.11 -1.65 0.91
CA GLY A 104 -3.91 -2.24 1.52
C GLY A 104 -2.73 -1.25 1.62
N PRO A 105 -1.50 -1.67 1.28
CA PRO A 105 -0.31 -0.83 1.34
C PRO A 105 -0.41 0.49 0.55
N ASN A 106 -1.22 0.53 -0.51
CA ASN A 106 -1.38 1.74 -1.33
C ASN A 106 -2.10 2.87 -0.58
N ALA A 107 -2.86 2.56 0.47
CA ALA A 107 -3.50 3.58 1.31
C ALA A 107 -2.55 4.22 2.32
N VAL A 108 -1.41 3.60 2.62
CA VAL A 108 -0.51 4.03 3.69
C VAL A 108 -0.06 5.50 3.56
N PRO A 109 0.40 5.99 2.39
CA PRO A 109 0.84 7.37 2.27
C PRO A 109 -0.25 8.38 2.61
N ALA A 110 -1.48 8.16 2.11
CA ALA A 110 -2.60 9.06 2.36
C ALA A 110 -3.07 9.01 3.83
N VAL A 111 -3.11 7.81 4.43
CA VAL A 111 -3.47 7.66 5.85
C VAL A 111 -2.41 8.32 6.76
N ILE A 112 -1.13 8.27 6.39
CA ILE A 112 -0.03 8.91 7.12
C ILE A 112 -0.06 10.44 7.00
N GLU A 113 -0.48 10.97 5.86
CA GLU A 113 -0.67 12.41 5.67
C GLU A 113 -1.76 12.95 6.60
N GLU A 114 -2.87 12.23 6.69
CA GLU A 114 -4.01 12.57 7.52
C GLU A 114 -3.85 12.18 9.01
N LEU A 115 -2.81 11.41 9.33
CA LEU A 115 -2.43 11.10 10.72
C LEU A 115 -1.98 12.39 11.40
N GLU A 116 -2.56 12.66 12.56
CA GLU A 116 -2.31 13.87 13.36
C GLU A 116 -0.82 14.19 13.54
N ASN A 117 -0.52 15.48 13.62
CA ASN A 117 0.85 16.00 13.67
C ASN A 117 1.18 16.77 14.94
N SER A 118 0.38 16.65 16.02
CA SER A 118 0.63 17.36 17.27
C SER A 118 0.53 16.47 18.51
N PHE A 119 1.38 16.77 19.50
CA PHE A 119 1.29 16.22 20.85
C PHE A 119 0.32 17.00 21.74
N ASP A 120 -0.18 18.16 21.34
CA ASP A 120 -1.11 18.92 22.20
C ASP A 120 -2.58 18.51 22.01
N GLU A 121 -2.83 17.58 21.08
CA GLU A 121 -4.16 17.04 20.85
C GLU A 121 -4.69 16.24 22.06
N PRO A 122 -6.02 16.25 22.26
CA PRO A 122 -6.65 15.48 23.31
C PRO A 122 -6.30 14.00 23.18
N LYS A 123 -6.11 13.34 24.33
CA LYS A 123 -5.81 11.91 24.38
C LYS A 123 -6.90 11.07 23.70
N GLU A 124 -8.14 11.56 23.74
CA GLU A 124 -9.30 10.95 23.10
C GLU A 124 -9.58 11.62 21.74
N ASN A 125 -9.06 11.04 20.65
CA ASN A 125 -9.42 11.44 19.29
C ASN A 125 -9.73 10.18 18.47
N ARG A 126 -11.01 9.81 18.47
CA ARG A 126 -11.51 8.59 17.84
C ARG A 126 -11.15 8.51 16.36
N ALA A 127 -11.19 9.63 15.65
CA ALA A 127 -10.89 9.69 14.23
C ALA A 127 -9.44 9.28 13.96
N ALA A 128 -8.50 9.84 14.72
CA ALA A 128 -7.10 9.53 14.54
C ALA A 128 -6.69 8.17 15.13
N ASP A 129 -7.38 7.71 16.18
CA ASP A 129 -7.25 6.33 16.66
C ASP A 129 -7.67 5.34 15.57
N CYS A 130 -8.74 5.64 14.84
CA CYS A 130 -9.18 4.84 13.69
C CYS A 130 -8.14 4.82 12.56
N MET A 131 -7.50 5.96 12.28
CA MET A 131 -6.43 6.05 11.29
C MET A 131 -5.20 5.22 11.71
N ALA A 132 -4.84 5.26 13.00
CA ALA A 132 -3.79 4.41 13.55
C ALA A 132 -4.17 2.92 13.45
N ASP A 133 -5.42 2.56 13.75
CA ASP A 133 -5.94 1.19 13.61
C ASP A 133 -5.86 0.68 12.17
N ILE A 134 -6.16 1.53 11.19
CA ILE A 134 -6.03 1.18 9.77
C ILE A 134 -4.57 0.83 9.46
N LEU A 135 -3.61 1.65 9.90
CA LEU A 135 -2.18 1.39 9.70
C LEU A 135 -1.72 0.11 10.40
N VAL A 136 -2.19 -0.15 11.62
CA VAL A 136 -1.89 -1.41 12.34
C VAL A 136 -2.40 -2.62 11.57
N LYS A 137 -3.62 -2.55 11.02
CA LYS A 137 -4.22 -3.64 10.23
C LYS A 137 -3.52 -3.85 8.89
N ILE A 138 -2.96 -2.79 8.28
CA ILE A 138 -2.11 -2.93 7.08
C ILE A 138 -0.78 -3.60 7.45
N GLY A 139 -0.23 -3.31 8.64
CA GLY A 139 0.89 -4.04 9.23
C GLY A 139 2.26 -3.49 8.82
N VAL A 140 3.20 -4.39 8.47
CA VAL A 140 4.63 -4.06 8.30
C VAL A 140 4.88 -2.98 7.23
N ALA A 141 4.04 -2.89 6.20
CA ALA A 141 4.14 -1.85 5.17
C ALA A 141 3.99 -0.42 5.76
N SER A 142 3.34 -0.28 6.91
CA SER A 142 3.16 1.00 7.60
C SER A 142 4.35 1.41 8.48
N VAL A 143 5.30 0.51 8.77
CA VAL A 143 6.39 0.76 9.75
C VAL A 143 7.27 1.94 9.34
N LYS A 144 7.86 1.92 8.14
CA LYS A 144 8.75 3.02 7.70
C LYS A 144 8.04 4.37 7.62
N PRO A 145 6.83 4.47 7.03
CA PRO A 145 6.05 5.72 7.06
C PRO A 145 5.72 6.18 8.48
N LEU A 146 5.37 5.28 9.40
CA LEU A 146 5.11 5.61 10.79
C LEU A 146 6.36 6.12 11.52
N ILE A 147 7.53 5.51 11.28
CA ILE A 147 8.82 5.97 11.82
C ILE A 147 9.09 7.43 11.43
N SER A 148 8.74 7.82 10.20
CA SER A 148 8.89 9.22 9.75
C SER A 148 8.00 10.24 10.50
N LYS A 149 6.99 9.75 11.23
CA LYS A 149 6.07 10.56 12.05
C LYS A 149 6.40 10.54 13.55
N LEU A 150 7.43 9.81 13.97
CA LEU A 150 7.95 9.90 15.34
C LEU A 150 8.37 11.35 15.64
N GLY A 151 8.10 11.80 16.86
CA GLY A 151 8.29 13.19 17.27
C GLY A 151 7.21 14.17 16.80
N LYS A 152 6.27 13.74 15.95
CA LYS A 152 5.12 14.57 15.52
C LYS A 152 3.80 14.04 16.04
N SER A 153 3.62 12.72 16.06
CA SER A 153 2.34 12.08 16.38
C SER A 153 2.49 11.03 17.48
N ARG A 154 1.72 11.13 18.56
CA ARG A 154 1.67 10.06 19.59
C ARG A 154 1.15 8.74 19.00
N ARG A 155 0.18 8.83 18.10
CA ARG A 155 -0.47 7.68 17.46
C ARG A 155 0.50 6.86 16.62
N ALA A 156 1.54 7.50 16.08
CA ALA A 156 2.60 6.77 15.40
C ALA A 156 3.33 5.81 16.36
N TYR A 157 3.60 6.22 17.61
CA TYR A 157 4.21 5.35 18.61
C TYR A 157 3.31 4.16 18.96
N TYR A 158 2.01 4.42 19.13
CA TYR A 158 1.05 3.39 19.49
C TYR A 158 0.85 2.37 18.36
N ALA A 159 0.76 2.86 17.12
CA ALA A 159 0.66 2.01 15.94
C ALA A 159 1.90 1.14 15.76
N LEU A 160 3.10 1.70 15.86
CA LEU A 160 4.36 0.94 15.80
C LEU A 160 4.44 -0.13 16.88
N GLY A 161 4.05 0.20 18.11
CA GLY A 161 4.00 -0.72 19.23
C GLY A 161 3.14 -1.93 18.93
N ARG A 162 1.90 -1.69 18.46
CA ARG A 162 0.93 -2.73 18.11
C ARG A 162 1.34 -3.56 16.89
N ILE A 163 2.00 -2.96 15.89
CA ILE A 163 2.59 -3.72 14.77
C ILE A 163 3.68 -4.66 15.29
N GLY A 164 4.52 -4.18 16.22
CA GLY A 164 5.46 -5.01 16.97
C GLY A 164 6.56 -5.69 16.15
N SER A 165 6.82 -5.27 14.91
CA SER A 165 7.98 -5.75 14.17
C SER A 165 9.28 -5.31 14.85
N GLU A 166 10.38 -6.04 14.65
CA GLU A 166 11.69 -5.66 15.22
C GLU A 166 12.09 -4.24 14.83
N GLU A 167 11.91 -3.86 13.56
CA GLU A 167 12.18 -2.49 13.09
C GLU A 167 11.34 -1.43 13.83
N ALA A 168 10.07 -1.74 14.14
CA ALA A 168 9.19 -0.85 14.90
C ALA A 168 9.63 -0.74 16.36
N LEU A 169 9.99 -1.86 17.00
CA LEU A 169 10.45 -1.89 18.40
C LEU A 169 11.78 -1.17 18.55
N GLU A 170 12.74 -1.39 17.66
CA GLU A 170 14.01 -0.67 17.66
C GLU A 170 13.81 0.84 17.51
N ALA A 171 12.91 1.26 16.61
CA ALA A 171 12.60 2.68 16.44
C ALA A 171 12.04 3.30 17.73
N LEU A 172 11.14 2.59 18.42
CA LEU A 172 10.61 3.05 19.71
C LEU A 172 11.67 3.05 20.82
N ILE A 173 12.58 2.07 20.85
CA ILE A 173 13.69 2.04 21.82
C ILE A 173 14.60 3.25 21.63
N ARG A 174 14.91 3.65 20.40
CA ARG A 174 15.69 4.87 20.11
C ARG A 174 15.02 6.13 20.66
N GLU A 175 13.70 6.15 20.73
CA GLU A 175 12.94 7.30 21.26
C GLU A 175 12.99 7.41 22.79
N LEU A 176 13.33 6.32 23.50
CA LEU A 176 13.46 6.33 24.96
C LEU A 176 14.60 7.24 25.46
N THR A 177 15.56 7.56 24.60
CA THR A 177 16.68 8.46 24.91
C THR A 177 16.41 9.91 24.47
N SER A 178 15.17 10.25 24.09
CA SER A 178 14.82 11.61 23.68
C SER A 178 14.87 12.59 24.86
N VAL A 179 15.32 13.81 24.60
CA VAL A 179 15.23 14.93 25.56
C VAL A 179 13.79 15.40 25.80
N ASN A 180 12.89 15.15 24.84
CA ASN A 180 11.49 15.52 24.99
C ASN A 180 10.75 14.39 25.71
N TRP A 181 10.40 14.64 26.97
CA TRP A 181 9.76 13.65 27.83
C TRP A 181 8.45 13.11 27.24
N ARG A 182 7.70 13.89 26.44
CA ARG A 182 6.46 13.43 25.79
C ARG A 182 6.73 12.34 24.75
N ARG A 183 7.88 12.39 24.06
CA ARG A 183 8.31 11.35 23.12
C ARG A 183 8.68 10.08 23.87
N VAL A 184 9.40 10.21 24.99
CA VAL A 184 9.77 9.08 25.86
C VAL A 184 8.52 8.42 26.45
N GLU A 185 7.56 9.21 26.94
CA GLU A 185 6.28 8.70 27.44
C GLU A 185 5.53 7.93 26.35
N ALA A 186 5.38 8.51 25.15
CA ALA A 186 4.71 7.86 24.04
C ALA A 186 5.41 6.56 23.60
N ALA A 187 6.74 6.54 23.60
CA ALA A 187 7.55 5.36 23.32
C ALA A 187 7.35 4.26 24.37
N CYS A 188 7.36 4.60 25.66
CA CYS A 188 7.05 3.64 26.73
C CYS A 188 5.66 3.01 26.53
N ILE A 189 4.64 3.82 26.25
CA ILE A 189 3.28 3.33 26.00
C ILE A 189 3.25 2.43 24.76
N GLY A 190 3.83 2.87 23.64
CA GLY A 190 3.91 2.07 22.41
C GLY A 190 4.56 0.71 22.64
N LEU A 191 5.72 0.68 23.31
CA LEU A 191 6.42 -0.55 23.68
C LEU A 191 5.56 -1.46 24.57
N GLY A 192 4.77 -0.89 25.48
CA GLY A 192 3.83 -1.64 26.32
C GLY A 192 2.63 -2.22 25.56
N LEU A 193 2.32 -1.71 24.37
CA LEU A 193 1.22 -2.19 23.51
C LEU A 193 1.64 -3.34 22.59
N THR A 194 2.91 -3.70 22.53
CA THR A 194 3.35 -4.76 21.63
C THR A 194 2.86 -6.14 22.04
N GLU A 195 2.51 -6.93 21.02
CA GLU A 195 2.10 -8.32 21.14
C GLU A 195 3.19 -9.30 20.66
N ASN A 196 4.34 -8.78 20.23
CA ASN A 196 5.47 -9.57 19.74
C ASN A 196 6.00 -10.49 20.87
N PRO A 197 6.01 -11.83 20.67
CA PRO A 197 6.49 -12.79 21.68
C PRO A 197 7.96 -12.63 22.04
N ASN A 198 8.77 -12.08 21.13
CA ASN A 198 10.20 -11.93 21.31
C ASN A 198 10.58 -10.59 21.96
N ALA A 199 9.62 -9.74 22.30
CA ALA A 199 9.86 -8.40 22.87
C ALA A 199 10.30 -8.39 24.34
N ALA A 200 10.73 -9.52 24.92
CA ALA A 200 11.17 -9.58 26.32
C ALA A 200 12.37 -8.66 26.61
N TYR A 201 13.26 -8.48 25.63
CA TYR A 201 14.43 -7.59 25.75
C TYR A 201 14.04 -6.12 25.98
N VAL A 202 12.85 -5.70 25.55
CA VAL A 202 12.32 -4.34 25.72
C VAL A 202 12.20 -3.97 27.21
N ILE A 203 11.95 -4.94 28.08
CA ILE A 203 11.78 -4.72 29.53
C ILE A 203 13.04 -4.07 30.13
N ALA A 204 14.24 -4.51 29.73
CA ALA A 204 15.49 -3.94 30.23
C ALA A 204 15.65 -2.46 29.85
N HIS A 205 15.22 -2.08 28.65
CA HIS A 205 15.22 -0.68 28.20
C HIS A 205 14.24 0.17 29.02
N LEU A 206 13.01 -0.31 29.22
CA LEU A 206 12.00 0.38 30.03
C LEU A 206 12.43 0.52 31.50
N GLU A 207 13.10 -0.49 32.06
CA GLU A 207 13.62 -0.45 33.41
C GLU A 207 14.70 0.64 33.56
N ASN A 208 15.62 0.72 32.60
CA ASN A 208 16.64 1.77 32.59
C ASN A 208 16.01 3.17 32.47
N THR A 209 15.04 3.35 31.56
CA THR A 209 14.29 4.61 31.43
C THR A 209 13.58 4.98 32.74
N ARG A 210 12.96 4.01 33.42
CA ARG A 210 12.28 4.23 34.70
C ARG A 210 13.24 4.63 35.82
N LYS A 211 14.44 4.06 35.87
CA LYS A 211 15.48 4.40 36.88
C LYS A 211 16.05 5.79 36.69
N THR A 212 16.14 6.27 35.45
CA THR A 212 16.83 7.51 35.09
C THR A 212 15.90 8.71 34.98
N THR A 213 14.61 8.50 34.71
CA THR A 213 13.65 9.59 34.53
C THR A 213 13.30 10.30 35.85
N ARG A 214 13.15 11.62 35.78
CA ARG A 214 12.57 12.45 36.85
C ARG A 214 11.13 12.86 36.57
N VAL A 215 10.59 12.49 35.40
CA VAL A 215 9.24 12.85 34.96
C VAL A 215 8.26 11.77 35.38
N GLY A 216 7.26 12.15 36.19
CA GLY A 216 6.27 11.22 36.73
C GLY A 216 5.47 10.48 35.66
N GLU A 217 5.10 11.15 34.57
CA GLU A 217 4.37 10.57 33.44
C GLU A 217 5.17 9.45 32.76
N VAL A 218 6.45 9.70 32.48
CA VAL A 218 7.37 8.70 31.92
C VAL A 218 7.58 7.53 32.88
N PHE A 219 7.75 7.83 34.18
CA PHE A 219 7.90 6.81 35.21
C PHE A 219 6.70 5.87 35.24
N ALA A 220 5.48 6.43 35.28
CA ALA A 220 4.24 5.67 35.26
C ALA A 220 4.08 4.86 33.95
N ALA A 221 4.31 5.48 32.80
CA ALA A 221 4.23 4.83 31.49
C ALA A 221 5.17 3.62 31.38
N ALA A 222 6.44 3.77 31.78
CA ALA A 222 7.42 2.68 31.78
C ALA A 222 7.00 1.54 32.72
N GLY A 223 6.48 1.86 33.91
CA GLY A 223 5.96 0.88 34.87
C GLY A 223 4.80 0.05 34.33
N SER A 224 3.81 0.74 33.77
CA SER A 224 2.65 0.11 33.14
C SER A 224 3.04 -0.77 31.96
N ALA A 225 3.96 -0.29 31.11
CA ALA A 225 4.47 -1.03 29.96
C ALA A 225 5.19 -2.33 30.36
N MET A 226 6.09 -2.26 31.35
CA MET A 226 6.77 -3.46 31.88
C MET A 226 5.77 -4.46 32.46
N THR A 227 4.81 -3.98 33.25
CA THR A 227 3.78 -4.85 33.86
C THR A 227 2.95 -5.54 32.77
N ALA A 228 2.58 -4.81 31.72
CA ALA A 228 1.81 -5.35 30.61
C ALA A 228 2.61 -6.41 29.83
N LEU A 229 3.89 -6.17 29.56
CA LEU A 229 4.79 -7.13 28.90
C LEU A 229 5.01 -8.39 29.75
N GLN A 230 5.32 -8.22 31.03
CA GLN A 230 5.54 -9.34 31.95
C GLN A 230 4.30 -10.24 32.07
N ARG A 231 3.10 -9.66 32.18
CA ARG A 231 1.86 -10.43 32.21
C ARG A 231 1.67 -11.25 30.93
N ARG A 232 1.93 -10.67 29.76
CA ARG A 232 1.77 -11.37 28.46
C ARG A 232 2.80 -12.47 28.24
N LEU A 233 4.02 -12.29 28.75
CA LEU A 233 5.05 -13.33 28.69
C LEU A 233 4.73 -14.47 29.65
N ALA A 234 4.24 -14.15 30.85
CA ALA A 234 3.82 -15.15 31.84
C ALA A 234 2.62 -16.00 31.37
N THR A 235 1.68 -15.44 30.61
CA THR A 235 0.55 -16.21 30.06
C THR A 235 0.91 -17.10 28.87
N ARG A 236 2.15 -17.01 28.36
CA ARG A 236 2.63 -17.80 27.20
C ARG A 236 3.57 -18.94 27.61
N MET A 237 3.98 -18.99 28.88
CA MET A 237 4.71 -20.12 29.49
C MET A 237 3.73 -21.15 30.02
#